data_AF-A0A969HR09-F1
#
_entry.id   AF-A0A969HR09-F1
#
_cell.length_a   1.000
_cell.length_b   1.000
_cell.length_c   1.000
_cell.angle_alpha   90.00
_cell.angle_beta   90.00
_cell.angle_gamma   90.00
#
_symmetry.space_group_name_H-M   'P 1'
#
loop_
_entity.id
_entity.type
_entity.pdbx_description
1 polymer ?
#
loop_
_entity_poly.entity_id
_entity_poly.type
_entity_poly.pdbx_seq_one_letter_code
_entity_poly.pdbx_strand_id
1 'polypeptide(L)'
;MLNDYEANAAEGEYYSDYYQRQGKMYFYHLLKPLAELKSVSPDEYRDWGLDDEFEIIKAVGECAGVIIDLVATLIYETEEKYDWALEAFAQEAYADAIYHAYNVFVSGAKALLLETSAKVPTQIHVIREFDKHFAANPFFAHEISFEAQVLQINQNEPSRAFAEQYIQEAHAFLQQLKAYRESQLKEQALNHV
;
A
#
# COMPACT_ATOMS: atom_id res chain seq x y z
N MET A 1 3.95 2.07 -39.65
CA MET A 1 2.85 1.20 -39.18
C MET A 1 1.61 1.38 -40.06
N LEU A 2 1.01 2.58 -40.13
CA LEU A 2 -0.11 2.85 -41.04
C LEU A 2 0.24 2.63 -42.51
N ASN A 3 1.41 3.10 -42.97
CA ASN A 3 1.89 2.86 -44.34
C ASN A 3 2.09 1.37 -44.66
N ASP A 4 2.42 0.55 -43.67
CA ASP A 4 2.59 -0.90 -43.85
C ASP A 4 1.24 -1.60 -43.99
N TYR A 5 0.26 -1.16 -43.20
CA TYR A 5 -1.12 -1.61 -43.32
C TYR A 5 -1.73 -1.22 -44.67
N GLU A 6 -1.58 0.02 -45.13
CA GLU A 6 -2.09 0.47 -46.43
C GLU A 6 -1.52 -0.32 -47.61
N ALA A 7 -0.27 -0.78 -47.51
CA ALA A 7 0.39 -1.54 -48.58
C ALA A 7 0.07 -3.04 -48.58
N ASN A 8 -0.28 -3.62 -47.43
CA ASN A 8 -0.35 -5.07 -47.23
C ASN A 8 -1.71 -5.57 -46.71
N ALA A 9 -2.68 -4.68 -46.49
CA ALA A 9 -4.04 -5.06 -46.12
C ALA A 9 -4.77 -5.70 -47.30
N ALA A 10 -5.61 -6.69 -46.99
CA ALA A 10 -6.56 -7.21 -47.96
C ALA A 10 -7.71 -6.21 -48.19
N GLU A 11 -8.38 -6.29 -49.34
CA GLU A 11 -9.50 -5.41 -49.66
C GLU A 11 -10.63 -5.54 -48.61
N GLY A 12 -10.95 -4.43 -47.95
CA GLY A 12 -11.96 -4.39 -46.88
C GLY A 12 -11.50 -4.91 -45.51
N GLU A 13 -10.22 -5.25 -45.33
CA GLU A 13 -9.68 -5.71 -44.05
C GLU A 13 -9.52 -4.54 -43.07
N TYR A 14 -10.09 -4.63 -41.86
CA TYR A 14 -9.87 -3.64 -40.81
C TYR A 14 -8.48 -3.80 -40.17
N TYR A 15 -7.95 -2.71 -39.63
CA TYR A 15 -6.62 -2.69 -39.02
C TYR A 15 -6.47 -3.69 -37.86
N SER A 16 -7.53 -3.90 -37.08
CA SER A 16 -7.54 -4.90 -36.00
C SER A 16 -7.30 -6.32 -36.52
N ASP A 17 -7.92 -6.65 -37.65
CA ASP A 17 -7.88 -7.99 -38.24
C ASP A 17 -6.53 -8.21 -38.92
N TYR A 18 -6.02 -7.17 -39.59
CA TYR A 18 -4.65 -7.13 -40.11
C TYR A 18 -3.62 -7.35 -38.99
N TYR A 19 -3.78 -6.66 -37.87
CA TYR A 19 -2.89 -6.80 -36.72
C TYR A 19 -2.91 -8.23 -36.16
N GLN A 20 -4.10 -8.82 -36.05
CA GLN A 20 -4.27 -10.19 -35.58
C GLN A 20 -3.67 -11.23 -36.53
N ARG A 21 -3.81 -11.01 -37.85
CA ARG A 21 -3.25 -11.88 -38.90
C ARG A 21 -1.72 -11.87 -38.91
N GLN A 22 -1.10 -10.69 -38.82
CA GLN A 22 0.35 -10.55 -38.85
C GLN A 22 1.01 -10.91 -37.51
N GLY A 23 0.32 -10.62 -36.41
CA GLY A 23 0.74 -10.96 -35.06
C GLY A 23 1.84 -10.06 -34.48
N LYS A 24 2.05 -10.18 -33.18
CA LYS A 24 2.94 -9.30 -32.39
C LYS A 24 4.38 -9.21 -32.91
N MET A 25 4.95 -10.33 -33.33
CA MET A 25 6.37 -10.38 -33.76
C MET A 25 6.63 -9.62 -35.06
N TYR A 26 5.63 -9.54 -35.93
CA TYR A 26 5.72 -8.79 -37.18
C TYR A 26 5.88 -7.29 -36.88
N PHE A 27 5.00 -6.73 -36.04
CA PHE A 27 5.08 -5.32 -35.64
C PHE A 27 6.32 -5.02 -34.79
N TYR A 28 6.75 -5.97 -33.96
CA TYR A 28 8.01 -5.84 -33.23
C TYR A 28 9.19 -5.62 -34.19
N HIS A 29 9.31 -6.43 -35.25
CA HIS A 29 10.38 -6.26 -36.23
C HIS A 29 10.20 -5.00 -37.09
N LEU A 30 8.95 -4.61 -37.39
CA LEU A 30 8.65 -3.38 -38.13
C LEU A 30 9.11 -2.12 -37.36
N LEU A 31 8.95 -2.12 -36.04
CA LEU A 31 9.24 -0.97 -35.18
C LEU A 31 10.67 -0.95 -34.65
N LYS A 32 11.33 -2.11 -34.56
CA LYS A 32 12.68 -2.25 -34.00
C LYS A 32 13.72 -1.29 -34.61
N PRO A 33 13.77 -1.07 -35.94
CA PRO A 33 14.72 -0.12 -36.53
C PRO A 33 14.51 1.33 -36.06
N LEU A 34 13.28 1.72 -35.71
CA LEU A 34 12.96 3.06 -35.20
C LEU A 34 13.43 3.26 -33.74
N ALA A 35 13.71 2.17 -33.04
CA ALA A 35 14.26 2.18 -31.70
C ALA A 35 15.81 2.13 -31.69
N GLU A 36 16.47 2.12 -32.86
CA GLU A 36 17.93 2.18 -32.93
C GLU A 36 18.43 3.62 -32.70
N LEU A 37 19.04 3.86 -31.53
CA LEU A 37 19.57 5.16 -31.10
C LEU A 37 20.90 5.56 -31.77
N LYS A 38 21.33 4.83 -32.80
CA LYS A 38 22.66 5.02 -33.42
C LYS A 38 22.82 6.33 -34.20
N SER A 39 21.72 7.02 -34.49
CA SER A 39 21.70 8.28 -35.24
C SER A 39 21.34 9.50 -34.40
N VAL A 40 21.22 9.37 -33.09
CA VAL A 40 20.84 10.47 -32.19
C VAL A 40 22.08 11.30 -31.87
N SER A 41 22.05 12.60 -32.14
CA SER A 41 23.17 13.48 -31.81
C SER A 41 23.25 13.74 -30.29
N PRO A 42 24.44 14.04 -29.73
CA PRO A 42 24.59 14.33 -28.30
C PRO A 42 23.68 15.47 -27.81
N ASP A 43 23.36 16.44 -28.67
CA ASP A 43 22.47 17.55 -28.33
C ASP A 43 20.99 17.12 -28.20
N GLU A 44 20.59 16.00 -28.78
CA GLU A 44 19.23 15.42 -28.60
C GLU A 44 19.08 14.68 -27.26
N TYR A 45 20.18 14.47 -26.54
CA TYR A 45 20.20 14.01 -25.15
C TYR A 45 20.27 15.18 -24.15
N ARG A 46 20.12 16.44 -24.60
CA ARG A 46 20.11 17.59 -23.69
C ARG A 46 18.68 18.05 -23.46
N ASP A 47 18.26 18.02 -22.21
CA ASP A 47 16.98 18.61 -21.82
C ASP A 47 17.12 20.13 -21.71
N TRP A 48 16.01 20.84 -21.87
CA TRP A 48 16.00 22.31 -21.92
C TRP A 48 16.48 22.90 -20.59
N GLY A 49 17.67 23.50 -20.59
CA GLY A 49 18.25 24.18 -19.42
C GLY A 49 19.24 23.34 -18.61
N LEU A 50 19.67 22.17 -19.12
CA LEU A 50 20.74 21.34 -18.54
C LEU A 50 21.92 21.24 -19.52
N ASP A 51 23.15 21.45 -19.02
CA ASP A 51 24.38 21.31 -19.80
C ASP A 51 24.92 19.87 -19.85
N ASP A 52 24.40 18.98 -19.00
CA ASP A 52 24.80 17.58 -18.87
C ASP A 52 23.99 16.64 -19.79
N GLU A 53 24.61 15.55 -20.24
CA GLU A 53 23.96 14.52 -21.06
C GLU A 53 22.88 13.77 -20.28
N PHE A 54 21.72 13.55 -20.91
CA PHE A 54 20.64 12.70 -20.40
C PHE A 54 21.11 11.25 -20.31
N GLU A 55 21.24 10.75 -19.09
CA GLU A 55 21.42 9.34 -18.81
C GLU A 55 20.07 8.70 -18.42
N ILE A 56 19.71 7.57 -19.04
CA ILE A 56 18.60 6.74 -18.56
C ILE A 56 19.05 6.03 -17.29
N ILE A 57 19.06 6.75 -16.17
CA ILE A 57 19.18 6.15 -14.86
C ILE A 57 17.84 5.47 -14.61
N LYS A 58 17.81 4.13 -14.51
CA LYS A 58 16.69 3.40 -13.91
C LYS A 58 16.67 3.66 -12.40
N ALA A 59 16.47 4.91 -12.00
CA ALA A 59 16.07 5.23 -10.65
C ALA A 59 14.54 5.14 -10.59
N VAL A 60 14.03 4.32 -9.68
CA VAL A 60 12.61 4.35 -9.31
C VAL A 60 12.37 5.69 -8.62
N GLY A 61 11.77 6.68 -9.29
CA GLY A 61 11.64 7.99 -8.62
C GLY A 61 10.95 9.15 -9.32
N GLU A 62 10.65 9.13 -10.61
CA GLU A 62 9.95 10.26 -11.24
C GLU A 62 8.43 10.04 -11.28
N CYS A 63 7.84 9.84 -10.11
CA CYS A 63 6.46 10.24 -9.92
C CYS A 63 6.53 11.55 -9.15
N ALA A 64 5.86 12.59 -9.65
CA ALA A 64 5.57 13.83 -8.94
C ALA A 64 4.63 13.59 -7.73
N GLY A 65 4.99 12.64 -6.87
CA GLY A 65 4.29 12.30 -5.64
C GLY A 65 5.04 12.93 -4.47
N VAL A 66 4.28 13.58 -3.58
CA VAL A 66 4.80 13.95 -2.27
C VAL A 66 5.33 12.69 -1.60
N ILE A 67 6.57 12.73 -1.09
CA ILE A 67 7.10 11.68 -0.22
C ILE A 67 6.32 11.75 1.09
N ILE A 68 5.22 10.99 1.18
CA ILE A 68 4.42 10.86 2.39
C ILE A 68 4.83 9.61 3.14
N ASP A 69 4.90 9.73 4.47
CA ASP A 69 5.02 8.59 5.35
C ASP A 69 3.70 7.80 5.30
N LEU A 70 3.73 6.71 4.53
CA LEU A 70 2.57 5.83 4.35
C LEU A 70 2.14 5.19 5.69
N VAL A 71 3.08 4.88 6.58
CA VAL A 71 2.77 4.28 7.89
C VAL A 71 2.05 5.31 8.75
N ALA A 72 2.55 6.54 8.84
CA ALA A 72 1.90 7.61 9.58
C ALA A 72 0.50 7.94 9.03
N THR A 73 0.35 7.94 7.70
CA THR A 73 -0.96 8.16 7.04
C THR A 73 -1.95 7.07 7.44
N LEU A 74 -1.55 5.80 7.43
CA LEU A 74 -2.42 4.70 7.83
C LEU A 74 -2.74 4.69 9.33
N ILE A 75 -1.82 5.16 10.18
CA ILE A 75 -2.10 5.36 11.61
C ILE A 75 -3.17 6.45 11.77
N TYR A 76 -3.07 7.56 11.04
CA TYR A 76 -4.10 8.61 11.06
C TYR A 76 -5.47 8.08 10.60
N GLU A 77 -5.54 7.33 9.51
CA GLU A 77 -6.78 6.67 9.10
C GLU A 77 -7.30 5.65 10.14
N THR A 78 -6.42 5.13 10.99
CA THR A 78 -6.79 4.23 12.09
C THR A 78 -7.39 5.00 13.26
N GLU A 79 -6.94 6.24 13.52
CA GLU A 79 -7.55 7.14 14.49
C GLU A 79 -8.98 7.51 14.09
N GLU A 80 -9.24 7.80 12.82
CA GLU A 80 -10.60 8.09 12.33
C GLU A 80 -11.57 6.93 12.57
N LYS A 81 -11.10 5.68 12.43
CA LYS A 81 -11.92 4.49 12.74
C LYS A 81 -12.21 4.36 14.23
N TYR A 82 -11.30 4.80 15.08
CA TYR A 82 -11.53 4.83 16.52
C TYR A 82 -12.60 5.87 16.88
N ASP A 83 -12.58 7.05 16.24
CA ASP A 83 -13.60 8.06 16.42
C ASP A 83 -14.99 7.54 15.99
N TRP A 84 -15.08 6.79 14.88
CA TRP A 84 -16.32 6.13 14.49
C TRP A 84 -16.81 5.10 15.51
N ALA A 85 -15.89 4.37 16.17
CA ALA A 85 -16.25 3.44 17.23
C ALA A 85 -16.87 4.16 18.44
N LEU A 86 -16.31 5.32 18.83
CA LEU A 86 -16.86 6.16 19.89
C LEU A 86 -18.23 6.75 19.53
N GLU A 87 -18.39 7.22 18.29
CA GLU A 87 -19.66 7.75 17.81
C GLU A 87 -20.75 6.68 17.79
N ALA A 88 -20.46 5.49 17.24
CA ALA A 88 -21.39 4.37 17.22
C ALA A 88 -21.77 3.92 18.64
N PHE A 89 -20.81 3.92 19.58
CA PHE A 89 -21.10 3.60 20.98
C PHE A 89 -22.03 4.63 21.63
N ALA A 90 -21.82 5.93 21.36
CA ALA A 90 -22.66 7.00 21.86
C ALA A 90 -24.10 6.94 21.31
N GLN A 91 -24.27 6.36 20.12
CA GLN A 91 -25.58 6.11 19.49
C GLN A 91 -26.21 4.78 19.94
N GLU A 92 -25.62 4.07 20.90
CA GLU A 92 -26.02 2.73 21.36
C GLU A 92 -25.98 1.65 20.26
N ALA A 93 -25.28 1.91 19.16
CA ALA A 93 -25.04 0.98 18.06
C ALA A 93 -23.85 0.07 18.38
N TYR A 94 -24.00 -0.78 19.41
CA TYR A 94 -22.88 -1.55 19.99
C TYR A 94 -22.18 -2.48 18.99
N ALA A 95 -22.94 -3.12 18.08
CA ALA A 95 -22.36 -3.98 17.05
C ALA A 95 -21.46 -3.20 16.07
N ASP A 96 -21.88 -2.01 15.66
CA ASP A 96 -21.10 -1.14 14.77
C ASP A 96 -19.87 -0.60 15.50
N ALA A 97 -20.03 -0.22 16.76
CA ALA A 97 -18.93 0.24 17.61
C ALA A 97 -17.83 -0.83 17.76
N ILE A 98 -18.23 -2.09 17.99
CA ILE A 98 -17.33 -3.25 18.04
C ILE A 98 -16.64 -3.47 16.68
N TYR A 99 -17.38 -3.35 15.57
CA TYR A 99 -16.82 -3.52 14.23
C TYR A 99 -15.78 -2.44 13.90
N HIS A 100 -16.04 -1.18 14.26
CA HIS A 100 -15.09 -0.09 14.10
C HIS A 100 -13.84 -0.29 14.97
N ALA A 101 -14.00 -0.73 16.23
CA ALA A 101 -12.88 -1.11 17.09
C ALA A 101 -12.05 -2.28 16.50
N TYR A 102 -12.70 -3.29 15.92
CA TYR A 102 -12.00 -4.36 15.18
C TYR A 102 -11.17 -3.79 14.01
N ASN A 103 -11.73 -2.84 13.27
CA ASN A 103 -11.02 -2.20 12.16
C ASN A 103 -9.82 -1.36 12.63
N VAL A 104 -9.84 -0.81 13.86
CA VAL A 104 -8.68 -0.16 14.47
C VAL A 104 -7.52 -1.15 14.60
N PHE A 105 -7.78 -2.33 15.16
CA PHE A 105 -6.76 -3.38 15.28
C PHE A 105 -6.19 -3.81 13.92
N VAL A 106 -7.06 -4.15 12.96
CA VAL A 106 -6.62 -4.63 11.65
C VAL A 106 -5.87 -3.55 10.86
N SER A 107 -6.37 -2.32 10.85
CA SER A 107 -5.73 -1.23 10.09
C SER A 107 -4.38 -0.85 10.71
N GLY A 108 -4.34 -0.74 12.04
CA GLY A 108 -3.12 -0.41 12.76
C GLY A 108 -2.03 -1.50 12.64
N ALA A 109 -2.40 -2.77 12.77
CA ALA A 109 -1.48 -3.88 12.54
C ALA A 109 -0.95 -3.90 11.10
N LYS A 110 -1.82 -3.64 10.12
CA LYS A 110 -1.43 -3.56 8.71
C LYS A 110 -0.44 -2.42 8.46
N ALA A 111 -0.61 -1.27 9.12
CA ALA A 111 0.30 -0.13 8.99
C ALA A 111 1.74 -0.51 9.36
N LEU A 112 1.94 -1.22 10.48
CA LEU A 112 3.28 -1.66 10.89
C LEU A 112 3.85 -2.80 10.04
N LEU A 113 2.99 -3.68 9.52
CA LEU A 113 3.43 -4.77 8.64
C LEU A 113 3.87 -4.29 7.25
N LEU A 114 3.67 -3.02 6.89
CA LEU A 114 4.23 -2.47 5.64
C LEU A 114 5.76 -2.38 5.64
N GLU A 115 6.36 -2.20 6.82
CA GLU A 115 7.80 -2.16 6.98
C GLU A 115 8.40 -3.57 7.04
N THR A 116 7.55 -4.59 7.17
CA THR A 116 7.96 -5.98 7.09
C THR A 116 7.76 -6.49 5.65
N SER A 117 8.52 -7.51 5.25
CA SER A 117 8.31 -8.19 3.96
C SER A 117 7.12 -9.16 3.99
N ALA A 118 6.19 -9.01 4.94
CA ALA A 118 5.08 -9.94 5.15
C ALA A 118 4.00 -9.78 4.08
N LYS A 119 3.47 -10.91 3.61
CA LYS A 119 2.35 -10.93 2.65
C LYS A 119 1.04 -11.11 3.40
N VAL A 120 0.20 -10.07 3.40
CA VAL A 120 -1.06 -10.03 4.15
C VAL A 120 -2.28 -9.79 3.25
N PRO A 121 -2.69 -10.79 2.43
CA PRO A 121 -3.77 -10.62 1.45
C PRO A 121 -5.17 -10.54 2.08
N THR A 122 -5.33 -10.95 3.35
CA THR A 122 -6.62 -10.93 4.06
C THR A 122 -6.45 -10.45 5.50
N GLN A 123 -7.55 -10.05 6.15
CA GLN A 123 -7.52 -9.53 7.53
C GLN A 123 -6.98 -10.56 8.54
N ILE A 124 -7.34 -11.84 8.41
CA ILE A 124 -6.81 -12.88 9.29
C ILE A 124 -5.29 -13.09 9.09
N HIS A 125 -4.76 -12.87 7.89
CA HIS A 125 -3.31 -12.88 7.69
C HIS A 125 -2.66 -11.68 8.36
N VAL A 126 -3.25 -10.48 8.30
CA VAL A 126 -2.75 -9.31 9.05
C VAL A 126 -2.62 -9.63 10.53
N ILE A 127 -3.67 -10.19 11.13
CA ILE A 127 -3.71 -10.53 12.56
C ILE A 127 -2.60 -11.52 12.93
N ARG A 128 -2.46 -12.61 12.15
CA ARG A 128 -1.47 -13.65 12.43
C ARG A 128 -0.03 -13.21 12.17
N GLU A 129 0.19 -12.45 11.11
CA GLU A 129 1.52 -11.91 10.81
C GLU A 129 1.94 -10.88 11.85
N PHE A 130 1.00 -10.12 12.42
CA PHE A 130 1.29 -9.21 13.51
C PHE A 130 1.90 -9.94 14.72
N ASP A 131 1.25 -11.01 15.20
CA ASP A 131 1.81 -11.83 16.29
C ASP A 131 3.20 -12.38 15.93
N LYS A 132 3.39 -12.90 14.71
CA LYS A 132 4.70 -13.43 14.28
C LYS A 132 5.82 -12.40 14.33
N HIS A 133 5.54 -11.16 13.92
CA HIS A 133 6.54 -10.10 13.81
C HIS A 133 6.72 -9.30 15.10
N PHE A 134 5.68 -9.18 15.92
CA PHE A 134 5.63 -8.23 17.05
C PHE A 134 5.39 -8.88 18.42
N ALA A 135 5.17 -10.20 18.54
CA ALA A 135 4.95 -10.83 19.85
C ALA A 135 6.12 -10.67 20.84
N ALA A 136 7.36 -10.58 20.34
CA ALA A 136 8.54 -10.33 21.18
C ALA A 136 8.83 -8.84 21.41
N ASN A 137 8.07 -7.95 20.77
CA ASN A 137 8.27 -6.52 20.88
C ASN A 137 7.65 -6.00 22.19
N PRO A 138 8.43 -5.34 23.06
CA PRO A 138 7.94 -4.87 24.36
C PRO A 138 6.80 -3.85 24.27
N PHE A 139 6.63 -3.15 23.15
CA PHE A 139 5.50 -2.23 22.93
C PHE A 139 4.15 -2.96 22.84
N PHE A 140 4.15 -4.23 22.43
CA PHE A 140 2.95 -5.03 22.19
C PHE A 140 2.89 -6.27 23.11
N ALA A 141 3.63 -6.25 24.22
CA ALA A 141 3.62 -7.32 25.21
C ALA A 141 2.30 -7.29 26.00
N HIS A 142 1.47 -8.30 25.78
CA HIS A 142 0.19 -8.48 26.46
C HIS A 142 0.11 -9.87 27.11
N GLU A 143 -0.85 -10.05 28.03
CA GLU A 143 -1.10 -11.35 28.67
C GLU A 143 -1.61 -12.41 27.68
N ILE A 144 -2.31 -11.96 26.63
CA ILE A 144 -2.83 -12.79 25.53
C ILE A 144 -2.24 -12.34 24.20
N SER A 145 -2.27 -13.20 23.18
CA SER A 145 -1.78 -12.85 21.86
C SER A 145 -2.69 -11.81 21.18
N PHE A 146 -2.14 -11.08 20.20
CA PHE A 146 -2.92 -10.14 19.42
C PHE A 146 -4.07 -10.84 18.68
N GLU A 147 -3.83 -12.04 18.12
CA GLU A 147 -4.89 -12.84 17.50
C GLU A 147 -6.02 -13.16 18.49
N ALA A 148 -5.69 -13.55 19.73
CA ALA A 148 -6.68 -13.85 20.75
C ALA A 148 -7.49 -12.60 21.14
N GLN A 149 -6.83 -11.45 21.26
CA GLN A 149 -7.49 -10.18 21.55
C GLN A 149 -8.44 -9.76 20.42
N VAL A 150 -7.95 -9.72 19.19
CA VAL A 150 -8.75 -9.24 18.04
C VAL A 150 -9.92 -10.17 17.76
N LEU A 151 -9.76 -11.49 17.88
CA LEU A 151 -10.84 -12.43 17.57
C LEU A 151 -11.95 -12.50 18.62
N GLN A 152 -11.87 -11.77 19.73
CA GLN A 152 -12.98 -11.67 20.70
C GLN A 152 -14.30 -11.21 20.06
N ILE A 153 -14.25 -10.47 18.94
CA ILE A 153 -15.41 -10.03 18.17
C ILE A 153 -16.33 -11.17 17.73
N ASN A 154 -15.80 -12.38 17.51
CA ASN A 154 -16.59 -13.55 17.12
C ASN A 154 -16.89 -14.51 18.28
N GLN A 155 -16.46 -14.17 19.50
CA GLN A 155 -16.60 -14.99 20.70
C GLN A 155 -17.62 -14.42 21.69
N ASN A 156 -17.93 -13.13 21.57
CA ASN A 156 -18.81 -12.41 22.49
C ASN A 156 -20.02 -11.85 21.75
N GLU A 157 -21.17 -11.84 22.43
CA GLU A 157 -22.34 -11.13 21.92
C GLU A 157 -22.10 -9.61 21.98
N PRO A 158 -22.64 -8.84 21.01
CA PRO A 158 -22.46 -7.39 20.94
C PRO A 158 -23.30 -6.68 22.01
N SER A 159 -22.80 -6.73 23.24
CA SER A 159 -23.36 -6.05 24.40
C SER A 159 -22.67 -4.71 24.64
N ARG A 160 -23.32 -3.81 25.36
CA ARG A 160 -22.72 -2.53 25.78
C ARG A 160 -21.40 -2.74 26.55
N ALA A 161 -21.38 -3.68 27.48
CA ALA A 161 -20.20 -3.96 28.31
C ALA A 161 -19.02 -4.45 27.46
N PHE A 162 -19.29 -5.36 26.52
CA PHE A 162 -18.25 -5.84 25.60
C PHE A 162 -17.77 -4.73 24.65
N ALA A 163 -18.68 -3.93 24.09
CA ALA A 163 -18.31 -2.80 23.24
C ALA A 163 -17.43 -1.79 23.98
N GLU A 164 -17.76 -1.44 25.22
CA GLU A 164 -16.97 -0.53 26.04
C GLU A 164 -15.56 -1.06 26.29
N GLN A 165 -15.45 -2.33 26.71
CA GLN A 165 -14.16 -2.99 26.93
C GLN A 165 -13.33 -3.05 25.63
N TYR A 166 -13.94 -3.52 24.54
CA TYR A 166 -13.24 -3.76 23.28
C TYR A 166 -12.76 -2.44 22.63
N ILE A 167 -13.51 -1.34 22.79
CA ILE A 167 -13.08 0.01 22.40
C ILE A 167 -11.89 0.50 23.24
N GLN A 168 -11.91 0.26 24.56
CA GLN A 168 -10.78 0.61 25.42
C GLN A 168 -9.51 -0.15 25.04
N GLU A 169 -9.65 -1.43 24.72
CA GLU A 169 -8.57 -2.26 24.20
C GLU A 169 -8.03 -1.75 22.85
N ALA A 170 -8.93 -1.40 21.92
CA ALA A 170 -8.55 -0.81 20.63
C ALA A 170 -7.83 0.53 20.80
N HIS A 171 -8.27 1.37 21.74
CA HIS A 171 -7.59 2.60 22.09
C HIS A 171 -6.18 2.36 22.63
N ALA A 172 -6.02 1.41 23.56
CA ALA A 172 -4.72 1.07 24.12
C ALA A 172 -3.74 0.62 23.02
N PHE A 173 -4.20 -0.24 22.11
CA PHE A 173 -3.42 -0.66 20.95
C PHE A 173 -3.04 0.52 20.05
N LEU A 174 -3.97 1.42 19.75
CA LEU A 174 -3.71 2.62 18.96
C LEU A 174 -2.63 3.52 19.60
N GLN A 175 -2.66 3.69 20.92
CA GLN A 175 -1.61 4.44 21.63
C GLN A 175 -0.24 3.75 21.55
N GLN A 176 -0.21 2.40 21.65
CA GLN A 176 1.03 1.63 21.48
C GLN A 176 1.61 1.78 20.08
N LEU A 177 0.76 1.75 19.03
CA LEU A 177 1.18 1.98 17.65
C LEU A 177 1.85 3.34 17.46
N LYS A 178 1.24 4.40 18.00
CA LYS A 178 1.78 5.76 17.92
C LYS A 178 3.12 5.87 18.65
N ALA A 179 3.21 5.34 19.86
CA ALA A 179 4.43 5.33 20.65
C ALA A 179 5.55 4.53 19.94
N TYR A 180 5.21 3.39 19.33
CA TYR A 180 6.16 2.61 18.56
C TYR A 180 6.65 3.39 17.32
N ARG A 181 5.74 4.02 16.57
CA ARG A 181 6.12 4.83 15.39
C ARG A 181 7.01 6.00 15.76
N GLU A 182 6.69 6.71 16.83
CA GLU A 182 7.55 7.79 17.35
C GLU A 182 8.95 7.29 17.73
N SER A 183 9.06 6.08 18.30
CA SER A 183 10.35 5.48 18.62
C SER A 183 11.17 5.18 17.37
N GLN A 184 10.54 4.66 16.31
CA GLN A 184 11.19 4.38 15.02
C GLN A 184 11.69 5.66 14.36
N LEU A 185 10.89 6.74 14.36
CA LEU A 185 11.29 8.03 13.78
C LEU A 185 12.47 8.66 14.54
N LYS A 186 12.51 8.52 15.88
CA LYS A 186 13.65 8.99 16.70
C LYS A 186 14.92 8.21 16.38
N GLU A 187 14.84 6.89 16.26
CA GLU A 187 15.98 6.03 15.92
C GLU A 187 16.51 6.33 14.51
N GLN A 188 15.63 6.50 13.53
CA GLN A 188 16.00 6.89 12.16
C GLN A 188 16.69 8.27 12.13
N ALA A 189 16.19 9.24 12.88
CA ALA A 189 16.81 10.56 12.97
C ALA A 189 18.22 10.51 13.59
N LEU A 190 18.46 9.63 14.57
CA LEU A 190 19.77 9.43 15.20
C LEU A 190 20.78 8.74 14.27
N ASN A 191 20.34 7.84 13.40
CA ASN A 191 21.20 7.10 12.48
C ASN A 191 21.61 7.90 11.22
N HIS A 192 20.99 9.05 11.00
CA HIS A 192 21.28 9.96 9.88
C HIS A 192 22.04 11.25 10.29
N VAL A 193 22.53 11.31 11.53
CA VAL A 193 23.46 12.34 12.05
C VAL A 193 24.86 11.76 12.18
#